data_AF-A0A1I3PSC9-F1
#
_entry.id   AF-A0A1I3PSC9-F1
#
_cell.length_a   1.000
_cell.length_b   1.000
_cell.length_c   1.000
_cell.angle_alpha   90.00
_cell.angle_beta   90.00
_cell.angle_gamma   90.00
#
_symmetry.space_group_name_H-M   'P 1'
#
loop_
_entity.id
_entity.type
_entity.pdbx_description
1 polymer ?
#
loop_
_entity_poly.entity_id
_entity_poly.type
_entity_poly.pdbx_seq_one_letter_code
_entity_poly.pdbx_strand_id
1 'polypeptide(L)'
;MTRKDRKSMLQGLMAAPEAAPAPEEKLTAVNAATRPRSSGAVGAISSAVSALRASGVLELDPATIHAGGLEDRLEDAPEDDAALRRSIAAHGQQVPILVRPHPGIAGEWQIVYGRRRLMAIRELGIRVRALVRDLDDAALVIAQGQENSARRDLTFIEKTSFADHMRAAGYDREAICQALSIDKTVASRMLSLADRLPRALIETIGAAHGVGRPRWLELADRLEQARDQGLMDVEQLAAELSVVLGSAPDPAPAEAEDGRPLPAPPTRFEAAMRLVESALAGGRPPAPKRPAPVEIRSHEGRPLARARRSGRGLTLALAPAEGFEDWLVERLPALHAAWREQAEAAEDAAGEGDPGGS
;
A
#
# COMPACT_ATOMS: atom_id res chain seq x y z
N MET A 1 -1.44 20.47 -14.00
CA MET A 1 -2.23 21.39 -13.14
C MET A 1 -1.60 22.76 -13.13
N THR A 2 -2.36 23.79 -13.47
CA THR A 2 -1.85 25.14 -13.71
C THR A 2 -1.67 25.92 -12.40
N ARG A 3 -0.82 26.96 -12.40
CA ARG A 3 -0.59 27.86 -11.24
C ARG A 3 -1.88 28.50 -10.70
N LYS A 4 -2.93 28.60 -11.52
CA LYS A 4 -4.22 29.19 -11.16
C LYS A 4 -5.03 28.28 -10.22
N ASP A 5 -4.91 26.96 -10.41
CA ASP A 5 -5.63 25.95 -9.63
C ASP A 5 -5.10 25.86 -8.19
N ARG A 6 -3.78 26.04 -8.00
CA ARG A 6 -3.15 26.03 -6.66
C ARG A 6 -3.53 27.26 -5.83
N LYS A 7 -3.74 28.42 -6.48
CA LYS A 7 -4.13 29.66 -5.81
C LYS A 7 -5.60 29.65 -5.38
N SER A 8 -6.46 28.99 -6.16
CA SER A 8 -7.88 28.82 -5.83
C SER A 8 -8.11 27.87 -4.65
N MET A 9 -7.33 26.79 -4.54
CA MET A 9 -7.44 25.86 -3.40
C MET A 9 -6.94 26.47 -2.08
N LEU A 10 -5.91 27.31 -2.12
CA LEU A 10 -5.39 28.00 -0.93
C LEU A 10 -6.34 29.08 -0.40
N GLN A 11 -7.20 29.63 -1.26
CA GLN A 11 -8.15 30.67 -0.89
C GLN A 11 -9.43 30.11 -0.22
N GLY A 12 -9.80 28.85 -0.53
CA GLY A 12 -10.90 28.15 0.14
C GLY A 12 -10.58 27.73 1.58
N LEU A 13 -9.30 27.55 1.93
CA LEU A 13 -8.85 27.18 3.28
C LEU A 13 -8.68 28.39 4.24
N MET A 14 -8.79 29.63 3.76
CA MET A 14 -8.58 30.85 4.56
C MET A 14 -9.86 31.68 4.81
N ALA A 15 -11.01 31.26 4.31
CA ALA A 15 -12.28 31.93 4.59
C ALA A 15 -12.87 31.43 5.92
N ALA A 16 -12.78 32.25 6.96
CA ALA A 16 -13.57 32.07 8.18
C ALA A 16 -15.07 32.29 7.86
N PRO A 17 -16.00 31.57 8.51
CA PRO A 17 -17.41 31.81 8.32
C PRO A 17 -17.80 33.19 8.88
N GLU A 18 -18.33 34.04 8.01
CA GLU A 18 -18.97 35.31 8.36
C GLU A 18 -20.22 35.01 9.17
N ALA A 19 -20.29 35.56 10.39
CA ALA A 19 -21.38 35.34 11.33
C ALA A 19 -22.66 36.05 10.85
N ALA A 20 -23.70 35.28 10.53
CA ALA A 20 -25.06 35.79 10.41
C ALA A 20 -25.71 35.88 11.82
N PRO A 21 -26.55 36.89 12.10
CA PRO A 21 -27.11 37.11 13.43
C PRO A 21 -28.18 36.06 13.78
N ALA A 22 -28.14 35.58 15.02
CA ALA A 22 -29.12 34.63 15.56
C ALA A 22 -30.46 35.33 15.89
N PRO A 23 -31.62 34.66 15.73
CA PRO A 23 -32.89 35.13 16.25
C PRO A 23 -32.99 34.85 17.77
N GLU A 24 -33.60 35.79 18.50
CA GLU A 24 -33.91 35.69 19.93
C GLU A 24 -35.01 34.65 20.19
N GLU A 25 -34.73 33.62 20.98
CA GLU A 25 -35.76 32.81 21.64
C GLU A 25 -35.40 32.50 23.11
N LYS A 26 -36.45 32.55 23.94
CA LYS A 26 -36.45 32.62 25.41
C LYS A 26 -35.91 31.34 26.06
N LEU A 27 -34.95 31.50 26.99
CA LEU A 27 -34.52 30.46 27.93
C LEU A 27 -35.60 30.17 28.98
N THR A 28 -36.05 28.91 29.04
CA THR A 28 -36.49 28.27 30.28
C THR A 28 -35.31 27.51 30.89
N ALA A 29 -35.15 27.68 32.20
CA ALA A 29 -34.01 27.23 32.98
C ALA A 29 -34.09 25.74 33.33
N VAL A 30 -32.98 24.99 33.17
CA VAL A 30 -32.52 24.03 34.20
C VAL A 30 -31.03 23.67 34.03
N ASN A 31 -30.35 23.61 35.18
CA ASN A 31 -29.10 22.92 35.49
C ASN A 31 -27.75 23.56 35.11
N ALA A 32 -27.30 24.40 36.04
CA ALA A 32 -25.91 24.77 36.26
C ALA A 32 -25.11 23.58 36.84
N ALA A 33 -24.01 23.23 36.18
CA ALA A 33 -22.86 22.58 36.80
C ALA A 33 -21.62 23.45 36.56
N THR A 34 -21.08 23.93 37.68
CA THR A 34 -20.03 24.95 37.83
C THR A 34 -18.70 24.54 37.19
N ARG A 35 -18.19 25.36 36.26
CA ARG A 35 -16.74 25.49 35.99
C ARG A 35 -16.31 26.91 36.32
N PRO A 36 -15.21 27.12 37.05
CA PRO A 36 -14.78 28.45 37.45
C PRO A 36 -14.31 29.24 36.23
N ARG A 37 -14.91 30.41 36.01
CA ARG A 37 -14.43 31.42 35.07
C ARG A 37 -13.25 32.14 35.72
N SER A 38 -12.03 31.82 35.31
CA SER A 38 -10.89 32.74 35.47
C SER A 38 -10.60 33.39 34.12
N SER A 39 -11.46 34.34 33.73
CA SER A 39 -11.18 35.28 32.65
C SER A 39 -10.42 36.47 33.23
N GLY A 40 -9.10 36.46 33.07
CA GLY A 40 -8.28 37.67 33.07
C GLY A 40 -7.69 37.86 31.68
N ALA A 41 -7.23 39.07 31.34
CA ALA A 41 -6.59 39.40 30.06
C ALA A 41 -5.49 38.41 29.62
N VAL A 42 -4.90 37.67 30.56
CA VAL A 42 -3.92 36.60 30.35
C VAL A 42 -4.50 35.35 29.67
N GLY A 43 -5.77 34.99 29.93
CA GLY A 43 -6.42 33.83 29.31
C GLY A 43 -6.73 34.06 27.83
N ALA A 44 -7.08 35.31 27.46
CA ALA A 44 -7.27 35.72 26.07
C ALA A 44 -5.94 35.83 25.31
N ILE A 45 -4.85 36.22 25.98
CA ILE A 45 -3.50 36.19 25.39
C ILE A 45 -3.00 34.76 25.26
N SER A 46 -3.24 33.89 26.24
CA SER A 46 -2.86 32.48 26.16
C SER A 46 -3.62 31.75 25.07
N SER A 47 -4.92 32.01 24.88
CA SER A 47 -5.70 31.44 23.78
C SER A 47 -5.30 32.01 22.43
N ALA A 48 -4.98 33.32 22.34
CA ALA A 48 -4.45 33.94 21.13
C ALA A 48 -3.05 33.41 20.76
N VAL A 49 -2.16 33.20 21.75
CA VAL A 49 -0.83 32.62 21.56
C VAL A 49 -0.92 31.15 21.17
N SER A 50 -1.83 30.37 21.76
CA SER A 50 -2.12 29.01 21.33
C SER A 50 -2.70 28.96 19.91
N ALA A 51 -3.60 29.90 19.55
CA ALA A 51 -4.14 30.00 18.19
C ALA A 51 -3.10 30.44 17.14
N LEU A 52 -2.15 31.32 17.53
CA LEU A 52 -0.99 31.70 16.70
C LEU A 52 -0.03 30.52 16.51
N ARG A 53 0.26 29.75 17.57
CA ARG A 53 1.06 28.52 17.48
C ARG A 53 0.38 27.45 16.63
N ALA A 54 -0.96 27.34 16.70
CA ALA A 54 -1.73 26.43 15.86
C ALA A 54 -1.72 26.80 14.37
N SER A 55 -1.35 28.03 14.02
CA SER A 55 -1.39 28.54 12.63
C SER A 55 0.00 28.84 12.04
N GLY A 56 1.06 28.75 12.85
CA GLY A 56 2.44 28.97 12.44
C GLY A 56 3.14 27.71 11.96
N VAL A 57 3.98 27.84 10.94
CA VAL A 57 4.95 26.79 10.57
C VAL A 57 6.10 26.83 11.57
N LEU A 58 6.31 25.73 12.29
CA LEU A 58 7.43 25.53 13.22
C LEU A 58 8.52 24.67 12.59
N GLU A 59 9.77 24.89 12.97
CA GLU A 59 10.86 23.96 12.66
C GLU A 59 11.07 23.00 13.83
N LEU A 60 10.84 21.72 13.60
CA LEU A 60 10.92 20.66 14.60
C LEU A 60 12.13 19.77 14.31
N ASP A 61 12.59 19.09 15.35
CA ASP A 61 13.51 17.96 15.20
C ASP A 61 12.72 16.74 14.67
N PRO A 62 13.07 16.16 13.51
CA PRO A 62 12.42 14.96 13.01
C PRO A 62 12.46 13.76 13.97
N ALA A 63 13.41 13.73 14.91
CA ALA A 63 13.51 12.67 15.92
C ALA A 63 12.40 12.78 16.99
N THR A 64 11.83 13.97 17.21
CA THR A 64 10.76 14.21 18.20
C THR A 64 9.36 13.90 17.68
N ILE A 65 9.25 13.37 16.45
CA ILE A 65 7.99 13.12 15.76
C ILE A 65 7.72 11.62 15.69
N HIS A 66 6.60 11.17 16.18
CA HIS A 66 6.21 9.76 16.19
C HIS A 66 5.21 9.44 15.08
N ALA A 67 5.12 8.16 14.73
CA ALA A 67 4.00 7.68 13.93
C ALA A 67 2.69 7.88 14.72
N GLY A 68 1.66 8.40 14.07
CA GLY A 68 0.32 8.53 14.64
C GLY A 68 -0.73 8.12 13.63
N GLY A 69 -1.82 7.49 14.08
CA GLY A 69 -2.91 7.01 13.22
C GLY A 69 -2.60 5.72 12.47
N LEU A 70 -3.31 5.48 11.36
CA LEU A 70 -3.32 4.20 10.62
C LEU A 70 -2.20 4.11 9.57
N GLU A 71 -1.78 2.91 9.17
CA GLU A 71 -0.75 2.71 8.13
C GLU A 71 -1.20 3.22 6.75
N ASP A 72 -0.31 3.91 6.03
CA ASP A 72 -0.67 4.88 4.96
C ASP A 72 -0.98 4.22 3.60
N ARG A 73 -0.44 3.02 3.30
CA ARG A 73 -0.65 2.35 2.00
C ARG A 73 -0.27 0.85 2.03
N LEU A 74 -0.92 0.05 1.18
CA LEU A 74 -0.58 -1.37 0.95
C LEU A 74 0.61 -1.58 -0.01
N GLU A 75 0.95 -0.57 -0.81
CA GLU A 75 2.02 -0.61 -1.80
C GLU A 75 2.91 0.63 -1.65
N ASP A 76 4.03 0.49 -0.94
CA ASP A 76 5.11 1.48 -0.95
C ASP A 76 5.92 1.31 -2.24
N ALA A 77 5.93 2.31 -3.10
CA ALA A 77 6.76 2.35 -4.31
C ALA A 77 8.09 3.06 -3.99
N PRO A 78 9.21 2.33 -3.83
CA PRO A 78 10.49 2.88 -3.36
C PRO A 78 11.15 3.86 -4.34
N GLU A 79 10.80 3.84 -5.63
CA GLU A 79 11.41 4.71 -6.65
C GLU A 79 11.00 6.19 -6.50
N ASP A 80 9.77 6.45 -6.07
CA ASP A 80 9.25 7.81 -5.88
C ASP A 80 9.89 8.52 -4.66
N ASP A 81 10.37 7.75 -3.68
CA ASP A 81 10.98 8.29 -2.45
C ASP A 81 12.34 8.93 -2.72
N ALA A 82 13.15 8.32 -3.60
CA ALA A 82 14.44 8.85 -3.99
C ALA A 82 14.32 10.19 -4.75
N ALA A 83 13.30 10.33 -5.60
CA ALA A 83 13.04 11.56 -6.33
C ALA A 83 12.61 12.70 -5.39
N LEU A 84 11.71 12.41 -4.44
CA LEU A 84 11.27 13.38 -3.44
C LEU A 84 12.44 13.85 -2.57
N ARG A 85 13.29 12.92 -2.11
CA ARG A 85 14.50 13.24 -1.35
C ARG A 85 15.44 14.17 -2.11
N ARG A 86 15.75 13.86 -3.39
CA ARG A 86 16.58 14.74 -4.23
C ARG A 86 16.00 16.14 -4.37
N SER A 87 14.69 16.24 -4.55
CA SER A 87 13.99 17.53 -4.64
C SER A 87 14.11 18.34 -3.34
N ILE A 88 13.91 17.69 -2.18
CA ILE A 88 14.04 18.33 -0.87
C ILE A 88 15.48 18.75 -0.61
N ALA A 89 16.47 17.96 -0.99
CA ALA A 89 17.88 18.32 -0.86
C ALA A 89 18.25 19.56 -1.72
N ALA A 90 17.72 19.66 -2.94
CA ALA A 90 18.03 20.74 -3.87
C ALA A 90 17.29 22.06 -3.57
N HIS A 91 16.04 21.98 -3.10
CA HIS A 91 15.15 23.15 -3.00
C HIS A 91 14.59 23.37 -1.59
N GLY A 92 15.01 22.58 -0.62
CA GLY A 92 14.44 22.56 0.72
C GLY A 92 13.03 21.99 0.76
N GLN A 93 12.48 21.88 1.96
CA GLN A 93 11.09 21.47 2.15
C GLN A 93 10.15 22.58 1.68
N GLN A 94 9.41 22.39 0.58
CA GLN A 94 8.47 23.41 0.09
C GLN A 94 7.11 23.36 0.80
N VAL A 95 6.64 22.17 1.17
CA VAL A 95 5.33 21.95 1.82
C VAL A 95 5.56 21.42 3.24
N PRO A 96 5.05 22.07 4.30
CA PRO A 96 5.19 21.60 5.66
C PRO A 96 4.48 20.24 5.87
N ILE A 97 4.89 19.49 6.88
CA ILE A 97 4.10 18.35 7.40
C ILE A 97 3.04 18.86 8.37
N LEU A 98 2.04 18.05 8.73
CA LEU A 98 1.14 18.36 9.83
C LEU A 98 1.40 17.40 10.97
N VAL A 99 1.52 17.97 12.16
CA VAL A 99 1.67 17.22 13.40
C VAL A 99 0.67 17.71 14.43
N ARG A 100 0.42 16.86 15.43
CA ARG A 100 -0.25 17.22 16.67
C ARG A 100 0.68 16.96 17.87
N PRO A 101 0.45 17.58 19.02
CA PRO A 101 1.14 17.19 20.25
C PRO A 101 0.92 15.70 20.57
N HIS A 102 1.94 15.01 21.05
CA HIS A 102 1.84 13.60 21.45
C HIS A 102 0.97 13.49 22.72
N PRO A 103 -0.08 12.65 22.76
CA PRO A 103 -1.00 12.58 23.89
C PRO A 103 -0.36 12.03 25.18
N GLY A 104 0.65 11.15 25.02
CA GLY A 104 1.36 10.52 26.14
C GLY A 104 2.77 11.03 26.43
N ILE A 105 3.33 11.96 25.64
CA ILE A 105 4.72 12.39 25.78
C ILE A 105 4.80 13.91 25.58
N ALA A 106 5.05 14.63 26.68
CA ALA A 106 5.08 16.08 26.66
C ALA A 106 6.27 16.59 25.83
N GLY A 107 6.02 17.55 24.93
CA GLY A 107 7.06 18.16 24.08
C GLY A 107 7.38 17.38 22.81
N GLU A 108 6.77 16.21 22.61
CA GLU A 108 6.88 15.42 21.40
C GLU A 108 5.62 15.51 20.55
N TRP A 109 5.73 15.03 19.31
CA TRP A 109 4.73 15.23 18.29
C TRP A 109 4.30 13.91 17.67
N GLN A 110 3.09 13.83 17.15
CA GLN A 110 2.65 12.74 16.29
C GLN A 110 2.35 13.28 14.89
N ILE A 111 2.85 12.57 13.88
CA ILE A 111 2.57 12.92 12.49
C ILE A 111 1.13 12.64 12.14
N VAL A 112 0.46 13.66 11.60
CA VAL A 112 -0.88 13.57 11.04
C VAL A 112 -0.74 13.24 9.55
N TYR A 113 -0.02 14.06 8.78
CA TYR A 113 0.25 13.78 7.36
C TYR A 113 1.68 14.07 6.93
N GLY A 114 2.07 13.51 5.79
CA GLY A 114 3.36 13.74 5.14
C GLY A 114 4.47 12.77 5.58
N ARG A 115 4.12 11.51 5.88
CA ARG A 115 5.06 10.49 6.37
C ARG A 115 6.27 10.27 5.46
N ARG A 116 6.04 10.14 4.15
CA ARG A 116 7.12 10.01 3.16
C ARG A 116 8.09 11.20 3.17
N ARG A 117 7.56 12.41 3.36
CA ARG A 117 8.36 13.63 3.51
C ARG A 117 9.16 13.64 4.81
N LEU A 118 8.57 13.17 5.92
CA LEU A 118 9.28 13.03 7.18
C LEU A 118 10.43 12.02 7.06
N MET A 119 10.23 10.88 6.39
CA MET A 119 11.30 9.90 6.16
C MET A 119 12.44 10.48 5.32
N ALA A 120 12.12 11.12 4.18
CA ALA A 120 13.12 11.78 3.35
C ALA A 120 13.91 12.86 4.12
N ILE A 121 13.25 13.64 4.97
CA ILE A 121 13.90 14.68 5.79
C ILE A 121 14.78 14.07 6.89
N ARG A 122 14.34 12.98 7.53
CA ARG A 122 15.14 12.24 8.52
C ARG A 122 16.45 11.76 7.93
N GLU A 123 16.41 11.19 6.73
CA GLU A 123 17.61 10.72 6.06
C GLU A 123 18.55 11.86 5.63
N LEU A 124 18.01 13.04 5.34
CA LEU A 124 18.80 14.23 5.02
C LEU A 124 19.39 14.91 6.27
N GLY A 125 18.94 14.54 7.47
CA GLY A 125 19.43 15.11 8.73
C GLY A 125 19.10 16.60 8.93
N ILE A 126 18.07 17.11 8.24
CA ILE A 126 17.65 18.52 8.33
C ILE A 126 16.44 18.69 9.25
N ARG A 127 16.23 19.91 9.77
CA ARG A 127 15.00 20.26 10.52
C ARG A 127 13.77 20.14 9.63
N VAL A 128 12.65 19.73 10.20
CA VAL A 128 11.38 19.61 9.48
C VAL A 128 10.47 20.78 9.79
N ARG A 129 9.96 21.43 8.74
CA ARG A 129 8.90 22.42 8.84
C ARG A 129 7.56 21.72 9.01
N ALA A 130 6.88 22.02 10.11
CA ALA A 130 5.62 21.41 10.50
C ALA A 130 4.58 22.47 10.86
N LEU A 131 3.33 22.23 10.46
CA LEU A 131 2.17 22.88 11.03
C LEU A 131 1.75 22.09 12.26
N VAL A 132 1.44 22.78 13.36
CA VAL A 132 0.94 22.14 14.58
C VAL A 132 -0.56 22.37 14.67
N ARG A 133 -1.34 21.30 14.85
CA ARG A 133 -2.77 21.41 15.18
C ARG A 133 -3.09 20.57 16.39
N ASP A 134 -3.90 21.11 17.28
CA ASP A 134 -4.48 20.35 18.38
C ASP A 134 -5.61 19.49 17.80
N LEU A 135 -5.31 18.21 17.59
CA LEU A 135 -6.24 17.23 17.04
C LEU A 135 -6.38 16.08 18.04
N ASP A 136 -7.60 15.74 18.41
CA ASP A 136 -7.88 14.48 19.09
C ASP A 136 -7.69 13.28 18.13
N ASP A 137 -7.80 12.06 18.67
CA ASP A 137 -7.54 10.84 17.89
C ASP A 137 -8.51 10.70 16.70
N ALA A 138 -9.75 11.16 16.85
CA ALA A 138 -10.74 11.13 15.78
C ALA A 138 -10.40 12.13 14.68
N ALA A 139 -10.08 13.36 15.05
CA ALA A 139 -9.69 14.40 14.12
C ALA A 139 -8.39 14.09 13.39
N LEU A 140 -7.43 13.38 14.03
CA LEU A 140 -6.22 12.88 13.37
C LEU A 140 -6.57 11.89 12.25
N VAL A 141 -7.41 10.90 12.52
CA VAL A 141 -7.78 9.87 11.53
C VAL A 141 -8.63 10.46 10.41
N ILE A 142 -9.53 11.40 10.71
CA ILE A 142 -10.30 12.13 9.70
C ILE A 142 -9.36 12.93 8.79
N ALA A 143 -8.41 13.68 9.36
CA ALA A 143 -7.45 14.46 8.59
C ALA A 143 -6.56 13.59 7.68
N GLN A 144 -6.15 12.41 8.17
CA GLN A 144 -5.43 11.41 7.37
C GLN A 144 -6.28 10.86 6.22
N GLY A 145 -7.52 10.47 6.53
CA GLY A 145 -8.46 9.97 5.53
C GLY A 145 -8.73 11.01 4.44
N GLN A 146 -8.85 12.29 4.80
CA GLN A 146 -9.08 13.38 3.85
C GLN A 146 -7.86 13.66 2.98
N GLU A 147 -6.64 13.61 3.54
CA GLU A 147 -5.42 13.73 2.74
C GLU A 147 -5.33 12.60 1.71
N ASN A 148 -5.54 11.36 2.15
CA ASN A 148 -5.46 10.19 1.27
C ASN A 148 -6.63 10.11 0.27
N SER A 149 -7.83 10.55 0.65
CA SER A 149 -8.97 10.62 -0.28
C SER A 149 -8.85 11.77 -1.28
N ALA A 150 -8.13 12.84 -0.93
CA ALA A 150 -7.79 13.93 -1.85
C ALA A 150 -6.68 13.56 -2.83
N ARG A 151 -5.84 12.55 -2.50
CA ARG A 151 -4.96 11.90 -3.47
C ARG A 151 -5.86 11.09 -4.43
N ARG A 152 -5.75 11.37 -5.73
CA ARG A 152 -6.71 10.93 -6.76
C ARG A 152 -6.70 9.42 -7.06
N ASP A 153 -5.95 8.64 -6.30
CA ASP A 153 -5.51 7.31 -6.72
C ASP A 153 -5.93 6.18 -5.76
N LEU A 154 -6.66 6.45 -4.66
CA LEU A 154 -7.16 5.38 -3.79
C LEU A 154 -8.23 4.53 -4.50
N THR A 155 -7.95 3.24 -4.62
CA THR A 155 -8.85 2.22 -5.15
C THR A 155 -10.05 1.99 -4.23
N PHE A 156 -11.09 1.35 -4.77
CA PHE A 156 -12.30 1.04 -3.99
C PHE A 156 -12.00 0.14 -2.78
N ILE A 157 -11.09 -0.81 -2.94
CA ILE A 157 -10.75 -1.76 -1.87
C ILE A 157 -9.88 -1.12 -0.78
N GLU A 158 -8.99 -0.20 -1.14
CA GLU A 158 -8.22 0.56 -0.15
C GLU A 158 -9.14 1.46 0.71
N LYS A 159 -10.13 2.13 0.09
CA LYS A 159 -11.15 2.88 0.84
C LYS A 159 -11.98 1.99 1.75
N THR A 160 -12.30 0.78 1.29
CA THR A 160 -12.99 -0.23 2.11
C THR A 160 -12.15 -0.66 3.31
N SER A 161 -10.86 -0.96 3.10
CA SER A 161 -9.92 -1.34 4.17
C SER A 161 -9.71 -0.23 5.20
N PHE A 162 -9.66 1.03 4.73
CA PHE A 162 -9.59 2.20 5.62
C PHE A 162 -10.87 2.37 6.44
N ALA A 163 -12.05 2.26 5.82
CA ALA A 163 -13.33 2.32 6.53
C ALA A 163 -13.45 1.23 7.61
N ASP A 164 -13.03 0.00 7.28
CA ASP A 164 -13.02 -1.12 8.22
C ASP A 164 -12.06 -0.88 9.40
N HIS A 165 -10.86 -0.35 9.12
CA HIS A 165 -9.90 -0.02 10.18
C HIS A 165 -10.43 1.08 11.09
N MET A 166 -11.07 2.11 10.54
CA MET A 166 -11.74 3.14 11.34
C MET A 166 -12.83 2.54 12.24
N ARG A 167 -13.66 1.65 11.69
CA ARG A 167 -14.68 0.94 12.47
C ARG A 167 -14.07 0.11 13.60
N ALA A 168 -13.00 -0.64 13.31
CA ALA A 168 -12.31 -1.47 14.30
C ALA A 168 -11.64 -0.63 15.42
N ALA A 169 -11.18 0.57 15.09
CA ALA A 169 -10.66 1.55 16.05
C ALA A 169 -11.76 2.26 16.87
N GLY A 170 -13.03 1.91 16.68
CA GLY A 170 -14.16 2.44 17.45
C GLY A 170 -14.73 3.77 16.93
N TYR A 171 -14.33 4.23 15.74
CA TYR A 171 -14.90 5.44 15.15
C TYR A 171 -16.33 5.18 14.67
N ASP A 172 -17.18 6.18 14.88
CA ASP A 172 -18.54 6.12 14.38
C ASP A 172 -18.59 6.26 12.85
N ARG A 173 -19.76 5.97 12.31
CA ARG A 173 -19.98 5.96 10.88
C ARG A 173 -19.96 7.35 10.25
N GLU A 174 -20.22 8.40 11.03
CA GLU A 174 -20.18 9.77 10.55
C GLU A 174 -18.73 10.21 10.32
N ALA A 175 -17.83 9.90 11.26
CA ALA A 175 -16.40 10.12 11.14
C ALA A 175 -15.82 9.41 9.90
N ILE A 176 -16.24 8.16 9.64
CA ILE A 176 -15.82 7.41 8.43
C ILE A 176 -16.25 8.12 7.15
N CYS A 177 -17.50 8.59 7.09
CA CYS A 177 -18.02 9.32 5.93
C CYS A 177 -17.25 10.62 5.69
N GLN A 178 -16.96 11.37 6.76
CA GLN A 178 -16.20 12.62 6.70
C GLN A 178 -14.74 12.39 6.26
N ALA A 179 -14.10 11.34 6.78
CA ALA A 179 -12.72 10.99 6.45
C ALA A 179 -12.58 10.61 4.96
N LEU A 180 -13.50 9.79 4.45
CA LEU A 180 -13.46 9.30 3.06
C LEU A 180 -14.17 10.22 2.05
N SER A 181 -14.82 11.29 2.52
CA SER A 181 -15.68 12.16 1.70
C SER A 181 -16.75 11.37 0.91
N ILE A 182 -17.39 10.40 1.58
CA ILE A 182 -18.43 9.52 1.02
C ILE A 182 -19.74 9.64 1.80
N ASP A 183 -20.85 9.21 1.20
CA ASP A 183 -22.14 9.14 1.88
C ASP A 183 -22.30 7.85 2.73
N LYS A 184 -23.30 7.88 3.62
CA LYS A 184 -23.61 6.77 4.55
C LYS A 184 -23.96 5.46 3.84
N THR A 185 -24.49 5.51 2.62
CA THR A 185 -24.85 4.33 1.82
C THR A 185 -23.59 3.67 1.26
N VAL A 186 -22.66 4.46 0.73
CA VAL A 186 -21.36 3.97 0.25
C VAL A 186 -20.57 3.37 1.40
N ALA A 187 -20.49 4.06 2.55
CA ALA A 187 -19.86 3.52 3.75
C ALA A 187 -20.50 2.18 4.19
N SER A 188 -21.84 2.04 4.09
CA SER A 188 -22.52 0.76 4.39
C SER A 188 -22.00 -0.38 3.55
N ARG A 189 -21.87 -0.12 2.25
CA ARG A 189 -21.55 -1.13 1.26
C ARG A 189 -20.10 -1.55 1.38
N MET A 190 -19.21 -0.61 1.68
CA MET A 190 -17.81 -0.89 2.00
C MET A 190 -17.69 -1.76 3.25
N LEU A 191 -18.32 -1.36 4.36
CA LEU A 191 -18.25 -2.14 5.61
C LEU A 191 -18.87 -3.53 5.45
N SER A 192 -20.00 -3.64 4.74
CA SER A 192 -20.61 -4.93 4.43
C SER A 192 -19.72 -5.83 3.56
N LEU A 193 -18.88 -5.25 2.69
CA LEU A 193 -17.90 -6.03 1.93
C LEU A 193 -16.74 -6.48 2.83
N ALA A 194 -16.25 -5.61 3.71
CA ALA A 194 -15.19 -5.94 4.67
C ALA A 194 -15.60 -7.07 5.63
N ASP A 195 -16.89 -7.16 5.97
CA ASP A 195 -17.42 -8.28 6.78
C ASP A 195 -17.39 -9.63 6.05
N ARG A 196 -17.40 -9.62 4.71
CA ARG A 196 -17.46 -10.82 3.86
C ARG A 196 -16.08 -11.27 3.38
N LEU A 197 -15.16 -10.31 3.21
CA LEU A 197 -13.81 -10.55 2.73
C LEU A 197 -12.80 -10.16 3.81
N PRO A 198 -12.22 -11.13 4.52
CA PRO A 198 -11.20 -10.87 5.53
C PRO A 198 -10.01 -10.06 5.00
N ARG A 199 -9.45 -9.21 5.86
CA ARG A 199 -8.31 -8.34 5.58
C ARG A 199 -7.16 -9.07 4.88
N ALA A 200 -6.77 -10.24 5.38
CA ALA A 200 -5.66 -11.01 4.81
C ALA A 200 -5.87 -11.35 3.32
N LEU A 201 -7.11 -11.63 2.89
CA LEU A 201 -7.42 -11.89 1.48
C LEU A 201 -7.34 -10.60 0.65
N ILE A 202 -7.87 -9.50 1.18
CA ILE A 202 -7.77 -8.17 0.54
C ILE A 202 -6.31 -7.78 0.33
N GLU A 203 -5.46 -7.97 1.34
CA GLU A 203 -4.02 -7.67 1.28
C GLU A 203 -3.29 -8.58 0.30
N THR A 204 -3.68 -9.87 0.23
CA THR A 204 -3.13 -10.83 -0.74
C THR A 204 -3.49 -10.44 -2.18
N ILE A 205 -4.70 -9.92 -2.40
CA ILE A 205 -5.15 -9.45 -3.71
C ILE A 205 -4.52 -8.08 -4.06
N GLY A 206 -4.30 -7.21 -3.08
CA GLY A 206 -3.74 -5.87 -3.27
C GLY A 206 -4.75 -4.84 -3.77
N ALA A 207 -4.26 -3.70 -4.28
CA ALA A 207 -5.09 -2.54 -4.61
C ALA A 207 -6.11 -2.80 -5.73
N ALA A 208 -5.86 -3.76 -6.63
CA ALA A 208 -6.76 -4.12 -7.73
C ALA A 208 -7.25 -2.89 -8.52
N HIS A 209 -6.32 -2.11 -9.05
CA HIS A 209 -6.60 -0.90 -9.82
C HIS A 209 -7.63 -1.15 -10.93
N GLY A 210 -8.63 -0.28 -11.03
CA GLY A 210 -9.74 -0.42 -12.00
C GLY A 210 -10.85 -1.40 -11.58
N VAL A 211 -10.69 -2.16 -10.49
CA VAL A 211 -11.73 -3.05 -9.97
C VAL A 211 -12.65 -2.32 -9.01
N GLY A 212 -13.86 -2.02 -9.49
CA GLY A 212 -14.90 -1.37 -8.70
C GLY A 212 -15.73 -2.32 -7.84
N ARG A 213 -16.60 -1.72 -7.02
CA ARG A 213 -17.53 -2.40 -6.10
C ARG A 213 -18.26 -3.62 -6.67
N PRO A 214 -18.88 -3.59 -7.88
CA PRO A 214 -19.67 -4.71 -8.36
C PRO A 214 -18.86 -6.01 -8.47
N ARG A 215 -17.60 -5.92 -8.92
CA ARG A 215 -16.74 -7.09 -9.07
C ARG A 215 -16.27 -7.63 -7.73
N TRP A 216 -15.97 -6.76 -6.78
CA TRP A 216 -15.64 -7.19 -5.41
C TRP A 216 -16.81 -7.89 -4.72
N LEU A 217 -18.04 -7.41 -4.93
CA LEU A 217 -19.24 -8.08 -4.44
C LEU A 217 -19.44 -9.44 -5.13
N GLU A 218 -19.23 -9.51 -6.44
CA GLU A 218 -19.27 -10.78 -7.16
C GLU A 218 -18.26 -11.79 -6.59
N LEU A 219 -17.03 -11.38 -6.32
CA LEU A 219 -16.02 -12.25 -5.69
C LEU A 219 -16.51 -12.77 -4.33
N ALA A 220 -17.07 -11.89 -3.50
CA ALA A 220 -17.63 -12.27 -2.21
C ALA A 220 -18.80 -13.25 -2.35
N ASP A 221 -19.74 -12.99 -3.27
CA ASP A 221 -20.90 -13.86 -3.55
C ASP A 221 -20.45 -15.25 -3.99
N ARG A 222 -19.49 -15.34 -4.93
CA ARG A 222 -18.96 -16.61 -5.44
C ARG A 222 -18.19 -17.38 -4.37
N LEU A 223 -17.42 -16.70 -3.53
CA LEU A 223 -16.65 -17.32 -2.45
C LEU A 223 -17.58 -17.88 -1.37
N GLU A 224 -18.64 -17.15 -1.01
CA GLU A 224 -19.68 -17.65 -0.11
C GLU A 224 -20.37 -18.89 -0.68
N GLN A 225 -20.72 -18.86 -1.98
CA GLN A 225 -21.29 -20.02 -2.65
C GLN A 225 -20.35 -21.24 -2.62
N ALA A 226 -19.05 -21.03 -2.85
CA ALA A 226 -18.06 -22.11 -2.81
C ALA A 226 -17.88 -22.67 -1.40
N ARG A 227 -17.92 -21.80 -0.38
CA ARG A 227 -17.85 -22.19 1.03
C ARG A 227 -19.06 -23.00 1.46
N ASP A 228 -20.26 -22.58 1.07
CA ASP A 228 -21.51 -23.27 1.41
C ASP A 228 -21.58 -24.67 0.78
N GLN A 229 -20.88 -24.87 -0.35
CA GLN A 229 -20.73 -26.17 -1.00
C GLN A 229 -19.53 -26.98 -0.47
N GLY A 230 -18.77 -26.45 0.49
CA GLY A 230 -17.57 -27.09 1.05
C GLY A 230 -16.41 -27.24 0.05
N LEU A 231 -16.38 -26.40 -0.99
CA LEU A 231 -15.40 -26.49 -2.08
C LEU A 231 -14.16 -25.63 -1.83
N MET A 232 -14.36 -24.43 -1.29
CA MET A 232 -13.29 -23.45 -1.05
C MET A 232 -13.71 -22.48 0.05
N ASP A 233 -12.83 -22.25 1.02
CA ASP A 233 -12.96 -21.19 2.02
C ASP A 233 -11.97 -20.03 1.76
N VAL A 234 -12.01 -19.01 2.62
CA VAL A 234 -11.17 -17.81 2.46
C VAL A 234 -9.69 -18.17 2.60
N GLU A 235 -9.35 -18.99 3.58
CA GLU A 235 -7.98 -19.41 3.90
C GLU A 235 -7.36 -20.22 2.76
N GLN A 236 -8.13 -21.13 2.16
CA GLN A 236 -7.75 -21.91 0.99
C GLN A 236 -7.53 -21.01 -0.22
N LEU A 237 -8.44 -20.06 -0.48
CA LEU A 237 -8.26 -19.11 -1.58
C LEU A 237 -6.99 -18.27 -1.40
N ALA A 238 -6.73 -17.74 -0.20
CA ALA A 238 -5.53 -16.97 0.09
C ALA A 238 -4.26 -17.81 -0.09
N ALA A 239 -4.25 -19.06 0.39
CA ALA A 239 -3.14 -19.98 0.22
C ALA A 239 -2.88 -20.32 -1.26
N GLU A 240 -3.93 -20.62 -2.03
CA GLU A 240 -3.79 -20.89 -3.47
C GLU A 240 -3.31 -19.67 -4.25
N LEU A 241 -3.80 -18.47 -3.92
CA LEU A 241 -3.31 -17.22 -4.50
C LEU A 241 -1.82 -17.02 -4.24
N SER A 242 -1.37 -17.24 -3.00
CA SER A 242 0.04 -17.14 -2.64
C SER A 242 0.92 -18.11 -3.46
N VAL A 243 0.44 -19.34 -3.69
CA VAL A 243 1.15 -20.34 -4.51
C VAL A 243 1.17 -19.99 -5.99
N VAL A 244 0.07 -19.46 -6.53
CA VAL A 244 -0.09 -19.16 -7.96
C VAL A 244 0.70 -17.91 -8.37
N LEU A 245 0.75 -16.89 -7.52
CA LEU A 245 1.28 -15.58 -7.86
C LEU A 245 2.72 -15.35 -7.36
N GLY A 246 3.19 -16.12 -6.36
CA GLY A 246 4.45 -15.83 -5.68
C GLY A 246 4.43 -14.46 -4.98
N SER A 247 5.59 -13.99 -4.49
CA SER A 247 5.71 -12.70 -3.78
C SER A 247 5.73 -11.46 -4.70
N ALA A 248 5.54 -11.61 -6.02
CA ALA A 248 5.72 -10.50 -6.95
C ALA A 248 4.54 -9.51 -6.84
N PRO A 249 4.80 -8.19 -6.68
CA PRO A 249 3.75 -7.14 -6.69
C PRO A 249 2.91 -7.18 -7.97
N ASP A 250 1.66 -6.70 -7.89
CA ASP A 250 0.80 -6.55 -9.06
C ASP A 250 1.56 -5.66 -10.07
N PRO A 251 1.65 -6.03 -11.35
CA PRO A 251 2.31 -5.18 -12.33
C PRO A 251 1.55 -3.86 -12.41
N ALA A 252 2.25 -2.75 -12.14
CA ALA A 252 1.70 -1.42 -12.35
C ALA A 252 1.16 -1.31 -13.80
N PRO A 253 0.11 -0.52 -14.04
CA PRO A 253 -0.38 -0.31 -15.40
C PRO A 253 0.77 0.19 -16.28
N ALA A 254 1.21 -0.65 -17.21
CA ALA A 254 2.28 -0.31 -18.14
C ALA A 254 1.69 0.50 -19.30
N GLU A 255 2.27 1.65 -19.58
CA GLU A 255 1.95 2.45 -20.76
C GLU A 255 2.96 2.15 -21.88
N ALA A 256 2.47 1.99 -23.11
CA ALA A 256 3.33 1.91 -24.29
C ALA A 256 3.99 3.28 -24.51
N GLU A 257 5.10 3.33 -25.25
CA GLU A 257 5.74 4.60 -25.65
C GLU A 257 4.79 5.56 -26.39
N ASP A 258 3.67 5.06 -26.92
CA ASP A 258 2.63 5.83 -27.60
C ASP A 258 1.44 6.24 -26.71
N GLY A 259 1.54 6.02 -25.39
CA GLY A 259 0.50 6.38 -24.41
C GLY A 259 -0.71 5.45 -24.41
N ARG A 260 -0.67 4.33 -25.15
CA ARG A 260 -1.72 3.31 -25.06
C ARG A 260 -1.47 2.39 -23.86
N PRO A 261 -2.51 2.02 -23.09
CA PRO A 261 -2.37 1.02 -22.04
C PRO A 261 -1.94 -0.32 -22.65
N LEU A 262 -0.84 -0.92 -22.20
CA LEU A 262 -0.54 -2.32 -22.52
C LEU A 262 -1.57 -3.23 -21.82
N PRO A 263 -1.91 -4.39 -22.41
CA PRO A 263 -2.67 -5.41 -21.70
C PRO A 263 -1.84 -5.89 -20.51
N ALA A 264 -2.24 -5.50 -19.30
CA ALA A 264 -1.64 -5.97 -18.07
C ALA A 264 -1.78 -7.51 -17.97
N PRO A 265 -0.82 -8.22 -17.37
CA PRO A 265 -1.04 -9.59 -16.91
C PRO A 265 -2.34 -9.67 -16.08
N PRO A 266 -3.00 -10.84 -15.99
CA PRO A 266 -4.19 -10.96 -15.16
C PRO A 266 -3.85 -10.47 -13.75
N THR A 267 -4.54 -9.43 -13.31
CA THR A 267 -4.35 -8.84 -11.98
C THR A 267 -4.59 -9.93 -10.94
N ARG A 268 -4.02 -9.78 -9.75
CA ARG A 268 -4.26 -10.74 -8.66
C ARG A 268 -5.75 -10.96 -8.39
N PHE A 269 -6.57 -9.92 -8.62
CA PHE A 269 -8.02 -10.01 -8.56
C PHE A 269 -8.61 -11.02 -9.57
N GLU A 270 -8.18 -11.00 -10.83
CA GLU A 270 -8.64 -11.96 -11.85
C GLU A 270 -8.16 -13.39 -11.53
N ALA A 271 -6.96 -13.52 -10.95
CA ALA A 271 -6.49 -14.81 -10.47
C ALA A 271 -7.39 -15.35 -9.35
N ALA A 272 -7.79 -14.50 -8.39
CA ALA A 272 -8.69 -14.88 -7.29
C ALA A 272 -10.06 -15.30 -7.82
N MET A 273 -10.64 -14.50 -8.70
CA MET A 273 -11.92 -14.82 -9.34
C MET A 273 -11.85 -16.17 -10.05
N ARG A 274 -10.84 -16.40 -10.88
CA ARG A 274 -10.67 -17.65 -11.63
C ARG A 274 -10.55 -18.87 -10.72
N LEU A 275 -9.87 -18.76 -9.57
CA LEU A 275 -9.73 -19.89 -8.63
C LEU A 275 -11.09 -20.27 -8.04
N VAL A 276 -11.86 -19.29 -7.59
CA VAL A 276 -13.22 -19.51 -7.04
C VAL A 276 -14.15 -20.07 -8.12
N GLU A 277 -14.11 -19.52 -9.34
CA GLU A 277 -14.93 -20.01 -10.45
C GLU A 277 -14.57 -21.45 -10.85
N SER A 278 -13.28 -21.79 -10.84
CA SER A 278 -12.82 -23.14 -11.13
C SER A 278 -13.33 -24.14 -10.10
N ALA A 279 -13.24 -23.79 -8.80
CA ALA A 279 -13.77 -24.60 -7.72
C ALA A 279 -15.28 -24.87 -7.91
N LEU A 280 -16.07 -23.81 -8.18
CA LEU A 280 -17.51 -23.90 -8.43
C LEU A 280 -17.88 -24.71 -9.68
N ALA A 281 -17.05 -24.67 -10.73
CA ALA A 281 -17.26 -25.44 -11.95
C ALA A 281 -16.92 -26.94 -11.81
N GLY A 282 -16.46 -27.39 -10.63
CA GLY A 282 -15.99 -28.76 -10.40
C GLY A 282 -14.70 -29.09 -11.16
N GLY A 283 -14.06 -28.08 -11.75
CA GLY A 283 -12.79 -28.21 -12.45
C GLY A 283 -11.67 -27.81 -11.51
N ARG A 284 -10.75 -28.72 -11.20
CA ARG A 284 -9.44 -28.31 -10.67
C ARG A 284 -8.85 -27.28 -11.64
N PRO A 285 -8.38 -26.10 -11.19
CA PRO A 285 -7.85 -25.09 -12.11
C PRO A 285 -6.79 -25.73 -13.01
N PRO A 286 -6.79 -25.41 -14.32
CA PRO A 286 -5.76 -25.93 -15.20
C PRO A 286 -4.43 -25.49 -14.59
N ALA A 287 -3.61 -26.48 -14.25
CA ALA A 287 -2.29 -26.22 -13.68
C ALA A 287 -1.61 -25.13 -14.52
N PRO A 288 -0.96 -24.13 -13.91
CA PRO A 288 -0.32 -23.04 -14.64
C PRO A 288 0.50 -23.66 -15.76
N LYS A 289 0.38 -23.13 -16.99
CA LYS A 289 1.08 -23.66 -18.18
C LYS A 289 2.56 -23.79 -17.82
N ARG A 290 2.96 -24.99 -17.45
CA ARG A 290 4.34 -25.29 -17.06
C ARG A 290 5.20 -24.91 -18.28
N PRO A 291 6.38 -24.31 -18.07
CA PRO A 291 7.29 -24.06 -19.18
C PRO A 291 7.44 -25.35 -19.99
N ALA A 292 7.29 -25.23 -21.31
CA ALA A 292 7.35 -26.37 -22.21
C ALA A 292 8.70 -27.07 -21.95
N PRO A 293 8.74 -28.40 -21.76
CA PRO A 293 10.00 -29.10 -21.60
C PRO A 293 10.91 -28.78 -22.77
N VAL A 294 12.15 -28.39 -22.48
CA VAL A 294 13.16 -28.17 -23.51
C VAL A 294 13.66 -29.54 -23.94
N GLU A 295 13.47 -29.88 -25.21
CA GLU A 295 14.02 -31.10 -25.80
C GLU A 295 15.51 -30.89 -26.08
N ILE A 296 16.33 -31.68 -25.41
CA ILE A 296 17.78 -31.73 -25.60
C ILE A 296 18.05 -32.85 -26.59
N ARG A 297 18.70 -32.49 -27.70
CA ARG A 297 19.06 -33.41 -28.77
C ARG A 297 20.57 -33.60 -28.82
N SER A 298 21.00 -34.78 -29.26
CA SER A 298 22.40 -35.07 -29.59
C SER A 298 22.87 -34.21 -30.76
N HIS A 299 24.19 -34.19 -30.98
CA HIS A 299 24.78 -33.56 -32.17
C HIS A 299 24.26 -34.16 -33.50
N GLU A 300 23.79 -35.41 -33.47
CA GLU A 300 23.15 -36.12 -34.59
C GLU A 300 21.64 -35.86 -34.70
N GLY A 301 21.09 -34.97 -33.87
CA GLY A 301 19.66 -34.59 -33.89
C GLY A 301 18.70 -35.58 -33.22
N ARG A 302 19.20 -36.69 -32.64
CA ARG A 302 18.38 -37.66 -31.88
C ARG A 302 18.00 -37.11 -30.50
N PRO A 303 16.79 -37.34 -29.99
CA PRO A 303 16.37 -36.87 -28.66
C PRO A 303 17.16 -37.58 -27.56
N LEU A 304 17.81 -36.81 -26.69
CA LEU A 304 18.58 -37.31 -25.55
C LEU A 304 17.84 -37.13 -24.22
N ALA A 305 17.21 -35.97 -24.02
CA ALA A 305 16.54 -35.67 -22.77
C ALA A 305 15.45 -34.60 -22.92
N ARG A 306 14.54 -34.55 -21.95
CA ARG A 306 13.64 -33.42 -21.75
C ARG A 306 13.94 -32.76 -20.42
N ALA A 307 14.31 -31.48 -20.47
CA ALA A 307 14.59 -30.68 -19.29
C ALA A 307 13.36 -29.84 -18.89
N ARG A 308 13.02 -29.85 -17.61
CA ARG A 308 11.97 -29.00 -17.03
C ARG A 308 12.50 -28.32 -15.78
N ARG A 309 12.50 -26.98 -15.77
CA ARG A 309 12.78 -26.19 -14.57
C ARG A 309 11.48 -25.85 -13.85
N SER A 310 11.51 -25.93 -12.53
CA SER A 310 10.43 -25.52 -11.62
C SER A 310 11.03 -24.81 -10.41
N GLY A 311 10.19 -24.17 -9.59
CA GLY A 311 10.62 -23.57 -8.32
C GLY A 311 11.21 -24.55 -7.30
N ARG A 312 11.09 -25.88 -7.54
CA ARG A 312 11.68 -26.94 -6.71
C ARG A 312 12.96 -27.55 -7.30
N GLY A 313 13.42 -27.07 -8.46
CA GLY A 313 14.64 -27.56 -9.13
C GLY A 313 14.44 -27.95 -10.59
N LEU A 314 15.50 -28.54 -11.17
CA LEU A 314 15.56 -29.05 -12.54
C LEU A 314 15.26 -30.56 -12.56
N THR A 315 14.28 -30.97 -13.36
CA THR A 315 14.04 -32.38 -13.68
C THR A 315 14.52 -32.65 -15.10
N LEU A 316 15.38 -33.66 -15.25
CA LEU A 316 15.86 -34.15 -16.55
C LEU A 316 15.29 -35.56 -16.78
N ALA A 317 14.46 -35.71 -17.81
CA ALA A 317 13.93 -37.01 -18.23
C ALA A 317 14.69 -37.49 -19.46
N LEU A 318 15.57 -38.48 -19.28
CA LEU A 318 16.38 -39.06 -20.35
C LEU A 318 15.53 -39.96 -21.26
N ALA A 319 15.81 -39.95 -22.56
CA ALA A 319 15.30 -40.97 -23.45
C ALA A 319 16.10 -42.28 -23.24
N PRO A 320 15.50 -43.48 -23.45
CA PRO A 320 16.24 -44.74 -23.34
C PRO A 320 17.41 -44.72 -24.34
N ALA A 321 18.64 -44.75 -23.84
CA ALA A 321 19.82 -44.50 -24.66
C ALA A 321 20.98 -45.45 -24.30
N GLU A 322 20.71 -46.75 -24.36
CA GLU A 322 21.70 -47.85 -24.31
C GLU A 322 22.78 -47.67 -23.21
N GLY A 323 22.39 -47.21 -22.01
CA GLY A 323 23.29 -47.07 -20.86
C GLY A 323 23.91 -45.68 -20.66
N PHE A 324 23.55 -44.69 -21.49
CA PHE A 324 23.94 -43.29 -21.27
C PHE A 324 23.39 -42.72 -19.96
N GLU A 325 22.21 -43.16 -19.55
CA GLU A 325 21.58 -42.81 -18.28
C GLU A 325 22.45 -43.19 -17.07
N ASP A 326 22.99 -44.40 -17.04
CA ASP A 326 23.85 -44.88 -15.96
C ASP A 326 25.20 -44.17 -15.99
N TRP A 327 25.78 -44.03 -17.18
CA TRP A 327 27.03 -43.27 -17.38
C TRP A 327 26.90 -41.82 -16.89
N LEU A 328 25.78 -41.17 -17.18
CA LEU A 328 25.55 -39.78 -16.78
C LEU A 328 25.46 -39.69 -15.25
N VAL A 329 24.71 -40.59 -14.61
CA VAL A 329 24.58 -40.61 -13.14
C VAL A 329 25.94 -40.81 -12.47
N GLU A 330 26.78 -41.70 -12.98
CA GLU A 330 28.13 -41.92 -12.47
C GLU A 330 29.06 -40.70 -12.66
N ARG A 331 28.89 -39.95 -13.76
CA ARG A 331 29.72 -38.80 -14.10
C ARG A 331 29.23 -37.46 -13.54
N LEU A 332 28.00 -37.38 -13.03
CA LEU A 332 27.42 -36.16 -12.46
C LEU A 332 28.32 -35.46 -11.42
N PRO A 333 28.96 -36.16 -10.46
CA PRO A 333 29.85 -35.50 -9.49
C PRO A 333 31.05 -34.82 -10.15
N ALA A 334 31.66 -35.47 -11.14
CA ALA A 334 32.80 -34.92 -11.88
C ALA A 334 32.39 -33.75 -12.79
N LEU A 335 31.23 -33.84 -13.44
CA LEU A 335 30.67 -32.75 -14.24
C LEU A 335 30.36 -31.52 -13.38
N HIS A 336 29.84 -31.72 -12.16
CA HIS A 336 29.62 -30.63 -11.22
C HIS A 336 30.95 -29.98 -10.78
N ALA A 337 31.98 -30.78 -10.49
CA ALA A 337 33.31 -30.24 -10.15
C ALA A 337 33.89 -29.39 -11.28
N ALA A 338 33.88 -29.89 -12.51
CA ALA A 338 34.39 -29.17 -13.68
C ALA A 338 33.59 -27.88 -13.97
N TRP A 339 32.27 -27.89 -13.76
CA TRP A 339 31.44 -26.69 -13.89
C TRP A 339 31.80 -25.63 -12.84
N ARG A 340 32.08 -26.03 -11.59
CA ARG A 340 32.51 -25.09 -10.55
C ARG A 340 33.87 -24.46 -10.86
N GLU A 341 34.83 -25.26 -11.32
CA GLU A 341 36.15 -24.74 -11.72
C GLU A 341 36.04 -23.72 -12.87
N GLN A 342 35.13 -23.93 -13.82
CA GLN A 342 34.86 -22.97 -14.89
C GLN A 342 34.16 -21.70 -14.40
N ALA A 343 33.28 -21.82 -13.40
CA ALA A 343 32.60 -20.68 -12.79
C ALA A 343 33.60 -19.81 -11.99
N GLU A 344 34.47 -20.44 -11.20
CA GLU A 344 35.54 -19.76 -10.45
C GLU A 344 36.52 -19.06 -11.41
N ALA A 345 36.96 -19.73 -12.47
CA ALA A 345 37.84 -19.12 -13.48
C ALA A 345 37.17 -17.95 -14.25
N ALA A 346 35.84 -17.97 -14.39
CA ALA A 346 35.09 -16.87 -15.01
C ALA A 346 34.90 -15.67 -14.06
N GLU A 347 34.82 -15.91 -12.75
CA GLU A 347 34.79 -14.86 -11.72
C GLU A 347 36.16 -14.20 -11.54
N ASP A 348 37.24 -14.97 -11.54
CA ASP A 348 38.61 -14.45 -11.46
C ASP A 348 38.95 -13.57 -12.68
N ALA A 349 38.56 -14.00 -13.89
CA ALA A 349 38.72 -13.21 -15.11
C ALA A 349 37.88 -11.91 -15.13
N ALA A 350 36.78 -11.85 -14.36
CA ALA A 350 35.96 -10.64 -14.20
C ALA A 350 36.47 -9.71 -13.09
N GLY A 351 37.19 -10.25 -12.09
CA GLY A 351 37.79 -9.50 -10.98
C GLY A 351 39.12 -8.82 -11.31
N GLU A 352 39.83 -9.26 -12.35
CA GLU A 352 41.15 -8.71 -12.74
C GLU A 352 41.05 -7.51 -13.71
N GLY A 353 39.83 -6.98 -13.92
CA GLY A 353 39.49 -5.89 -14.83
C GLY A 353 39.41 -4.47 -14.21
N ASP A 354 40.01 -4.22 -13.04
CA ASP A 354 40.20 -2.84 -12.55
C ASP A 354 41.67 -2.55 -12.21
N PRO A 355 42.49 -2.11 -13.18
CA PRO A 355 43.77 -1.46 -12.89
C PRO A 355 43.51 0.03 -12.62
N GLY A 356 42.93 0.35 -11.47
CA GLY A 356 43.00 1.68 -10.89
C GLY A 356 44.42 1.92 -10.36
N GLY A 357 45.31 2.50 -11.16
CA GLY A 357 46.62 2.88 -10.64
C GLY A 357 47.65 3.41 -11.64
N SER A 358 47.44 4.61 -12.17
CA SER A 358 48.37 5.76 -12.08
C SER A 358 47.95 6.91 -12.99
#